data_AF-A0A0C2CCU9-F1
#
_entry.id   AF-A0A0C2CCU9-F1
#
_cell.length_a   1.000
_cell.length_b   1.000
_cell.length_c   1.000
_cell.angle_alpha   90.00
_cell.angle_beta   90.00
_cell.angle_gamma   90.00
#
_symmetry.space_group_name_H-M   'P 1'
#
loop_
_entity.id
_entity.type
_entity.pdbx_description
1 polymer ?
#
loop_
_entity_poly.entity_id
_entity_poly.type
_entity_poly.pdbx_seq_one_letter_code
_entity_poly.pdbx_strand_id
1 'polypeptide(L)'
;GHVHMNATIWHTLTGFVQYLGNSGKCKIDHNEKGWYIQYIDQEEVIRKAEEAKRAKAEKDDEERQLEMIQAQVRRALEQQGGEIVEPQATELIRTDENEKITLDLNLDKKPTAA
;
A
#
# COMPACT_ATOMS: atom_id res chain seq x y z
N GLY A 1 -44.35 -9.37 -3.96
CA GLY A 1 -44.49 -10.78 -3.56
C GLY A 1 -44.29 -10.86 -2.07
N HIS A 2 -45.21 -11.49 -1.34
CA HIS A 2 -45.09 -11.71 0.11
C HIS A 2 -44.71 -13.16 0.34
N VAL A 3 -43.63 -13.38 1.08
CA VAL A 3 -43.18 -14.71 1.48
C VAL A 3 -43.38 -14.83 2.98
N HIS A 4 -44.11 -15.85 3.40
CA HIS A 4 -44.33 -16.15 4.81
C HIS A 4 -43.27 -17.15 5.31
N MET A 5 -42.95 -17.11 6.61
CA MET A 5 -41.94 -17.99 7.21
C MET A 5 -42.23 -19.48 6.98
N ASN A 6 -43.51 -19.87 6.95
CA ASN A 6 -43.99 -21.23 6.67
C ASN A 6 -43.59 -21.75 5.27
N ALA A 7 -43.20 -20.87 4.35
CA ALA A 7 -42.70 -21.27 3.03
C ALA A 7 -41.21 -21.64 3.04
N THR A 8 -40.55 -21.58 4.19
CA THR A 8 -39.14 -21.92 4.36
C THR A 8 -38.95 -23.26 5.06
N ILE A 9 -37.74 -23.82 5.00
CA ILE A 9 -37.38 -25.07 5.69
C ILE A 9 -37.29 -24.91 7.21
N TRP A 10 -37.37 -23.69 7.73
CA TRP A 10 -37.20 -23.40 9.15
C TRP A 10 -38.57 -23.34 9.85
N HIS A 11 -38.78 -24.29 10.75
CA HIS A 11 -40.02 -24.43 11.52
C HIS A 11 -40.15 -23.40 12.64
N THR A 12 -39.04 -22.75 13.03
CA THR A 12 -39.01 -21.71 14.07
C THR A 12 -38.17 -20.53 13.62
N LEU A 13 -38.56 -19.32 14.07
CA LEU A 13 -37.80 -18.10 13.81
C LEU A 13 -36.36 -18.21 14.32
N THR A 14 -36.17 -18.80 15.50
CA THR A 14 -34.85 -19.05 16.08
C THR A 14 -33.97 -19.91 15.19
N GLY A 15 -34.51 -20.96 14.56
CA GLY A 15 -33.74 -21.82 13.65
C GLY A 15 -33.29 -21.07 12.39
N PHE A 16 -34.15 -20.20 11.85
CA PHE A 16 -33.79 -19.35 10.72
C PHE A 16 -32.71 -18.33 11.10
N VAL A 17 -32.87 -17.68 12.24
CA VAL A 17 -31.93 -16.68 12.76
C VAL A 17 -30.56 -17.34 13.00
N GLN A 18 -30.49 -18.48 13.69
CA GLN A 18 -29.22 -19.20 13.89
C GLN A 18 -28.53 -19.56 12.56
N TYR A 19 -29.29 -19.98 11.55
CA TYR A 19 -28.74 -20.25 10.21
C TYR A 19 -28.11 -19.01 9.58
N LEU A 20 -28.75 -17.84 9.67
CA LEU A 20 -28.20 -16.58 9.14
C LEU A 20 -26.86 -16.20 9.79
N GLY A 21 -26.70 -16.49 11.08
CA GLY A 21 -25.47 -16.24 11.82
C GLY A 21 -24.37 -17.20 11.41
N ASN A 22 -24.69 -18.50 11.32
CA ASN A 22 -23.75 -19.54 10.93
C ASN A 22 -23.32 -19.42 9.45
N SER A 23 -24.20 -18.86 8.61
CA SER A 23 -23.90 -18.50 7.22
C SER A 23 -22.89 -17.34 7.10
N GLY A 24 -22.60 -16.61 8.18
CA GLY A 24 -21.70 -15.45 8.15
C GLY A 24 -22.22 -14.25 7.33
N LYS A 25 -23.52 -14.24 7.00
CA LYS A 25 -24.16 -13.15 6.24
C LYS A 25 -24.68 -12.04 7.14
N CYS A 26 -25.02 -12.38 8.38
CA CYS A 26 -25.54 -11.43 9.35
C CYS A 26 -24.85 -11.62 10.70
N LYS A 27 -24.63 -10.52 11.40
CA LYS A 27 -24.36 -10.54 12.84
C LYS A 27 -25.69 -10.55 13.58
N ILE A 28 -25.77 -11.38 14.61
CA ILE A 28 -27.01 -11.67 15.30
C ILE A 28 -26.79 -11.49 16.79
N ASP A 29 -27.65 -10.69 17.40
CA ASP A 29 -27.67 -10.43 18.82
C ASP A 29 -29.07 -10.75 19.39
N HIS A 30 -29.12 -11.28 20.61
CA HIS A 30 -30.37 -11.58 21.31
C HIS A 30 -30.45 -10.77 22.60
N ASN A 31 -31.56 -10.07 22.82
CA ASN A 31 -31.85 -9.40 24.07
C ASN A 31 -33.25 -9.78 24.58
N GLU A 32 -33.67 -9.21 25.71
CA GLU A 32 -34.96 -9.47 26.34
C GLU A 32 -36.18 -9.08 25.48
N LYS A 33 -35.99 -8.20 24.49
CA LYS A 33 -37.02 -7.75 23.54
C LYS A 33 -37.06 -8.57 22.25
N GLY A 34 -36.08 -9.45 22.01
CA GLY A 34 -36.05 -10.36 20.86
C GLY A 34 -34.72 -10.38 20.10
N TRP A 35 -34.81 -10.70 18.81
CA TRP A 35 -33.66 -10.88 17.93
C TRP A 35 -33.32 -9.62 17.14
N TYR A 36 -32.03 -9.28 17.12
CA TYR A 36 -31.46 -8.18 16.36
C TYR A 36 -30.55 -8.76 15.29
N ILE A 37 -30.76 -8.32 14.05
CA ILE A 37 -30.05 -8.82 12.88
C ILE A 37 -29.40 -7.62 12.19
N GLN A 38 -28.07 -7.64 12.11
CA GLN A 38 -27.28 -6.69 11.35
C GLN A 38 -26.74 -7.42 10.11
N TYR A 39 -27.16 -7.00 8.92
CA TYR A 39 -26.61 -7.53 7.68
C TYR A 39 -25.14 -7.13 7.52
N ILE A 40 -24.31 -8.09 7.09
CA ILE A 40 -22.91 -7.87 6.76
C ILE A 40 -22.81 -7.83 5.24
N ASP A 41 -22.39 -6.69 4.71
CA ASP A 41 -22.03 -6.60 3.30
C ASP A 41 -20.70 -7.32 3.08
N GLN A 42 -20.78 -8.56 2.59
CA GLN A 42 -19.61 -9.39 2.35
C GLN A 42 -18.70 -8.80 1.27
N GLU A 43 -19.25 -8.06 0.31
CA GLU A 43 -18.50 -7.48 -0.81
C GLU A 43 -17.65 -6.30 -0.33
N GLU A 44 -18.21 -5.46 0.53
CA GLU A 44 -17.47 -4.37 1.18
C GLU A 44 -16.36 -4.91 2.10
N VAL A 45 -16.61 -5.99 2.82
CA VAL A 45 -15.62 -6.66 3.69
C VAL A 45 -14.47 -7.23 2.86
N ILE A 46 -14.77 -7.89 1.75
CA ILE A 46 -13.74 -8.44 0.84
C ILE A 46 -12.91 -7.31 0.24
N ARG A 47 -13.55 -6.23 -0.24
CA ARG A 47 -12.84 -5.08 -0.82
C ARG A 47 -11.90 -4.42 0.19
N LYS A 48 -12.36 -4.18 1.42
CA LYS A 48 -11.50 -3.63 2.49
C LYS A 48 -10.35 -4.57 2.85
N ALA A 49 -10.58 -5.88 2.85
CA ALA A 49 -9.52 -6.86 3.10
C ALA A 49 -8.48 -6.88 1.97
N GLU A 50 -8.91 -6.70 0.72
CA GLU A 50 -8.02 -6.59 -0.44
C GLU A 50 -7.20 -5.30 -0.41
N GLU A 51 -7.84 -4.16 -0.14
CA GLU A 51 -7.16 -2.87 0.05
C GLU A 51 -6.13 -2.93 1.19
N ALA A 52 -6.49 -3.55 2.32
CA ALA A 52 -5.56 -3.72 3.45
C ALA A 52 -4.39 -4.65 3.10
N LYS A 53 -4.62 -5.71 2.33
CA LYS A 53 -3.56 -6.59 1.83
C LYS A 53 -2.64 -5.86 0.86
N ARG A 54 -3.20 -5.06 -0.06
CA ARG A 54 -2.44 -4.25 -1.02
C ARG A 54 -1.59 -3.21 -0.29
N ALA A 55 -2.16 -2.48 0.66
CA ALA A 55 -1.44 -1.50 1.46
C ALA A 55 -0.31 -2.14 2.28
N LYS A 56 -0.52 -3.35 2.81
CA LYS A 56 0.53 -4.09 3.52
C LYS A 56 1.66 -4.52 2.58
N ALA A 57 1.34 -4.98 1.38
CA ALA A 57 2.34 -5.36 0.39
C ALA A 57 3.15 -4.15 -0.09
N GLU A 58 2.49 -3.02 -0.35
CA GLU A 58 3.13 -1.77 -0.76
C GLU A 58 4.11 -1.28 0.32
N LYS A 59 3.71 -1.33 1.60
CA LYS A 59 4.59 -0.96 2.71
C LYS A 59 5.83 -1.86 2.85
N ASP A 60 5.68 -3.18 2.64
CA ASP A 60 6.81 -4.13 2.67
C ASP A 60 7.79 -3.86 1.53
N ASP A 61 7.28 -3.56 0.34
CA ASP A 61 8.10 -3.19 -0.82
C ASP A 61 8.82 -1.86 -0.58
N GLU A 62 8.14 -0.83 -0.07
CA GLU A 62 8.76 0.45 0.29
C GLU A 62 9.91 0.29 1.28
N GLU A 63 9.73 -0.53 2.32
CA GLU A 63 10.76 -0.79 3.33
C GLU A 63 11.98 -1.48 2.70
N ARG A 64 11.76 -2.46 1.83
CA ARG A 64 12.82 -3.13 1.08
C ARG A 64 13.55 -2.18 0.14
N GLN A 65 12.83 -1.29 -0.55
CA GLN A 65 13.43 -0.27 -1.41
C GLN A 65 14.29 0.71 -0.61
N LEU A 66 13.81 1.15 0.56
CA LEU A 66 14.56 2.04 1.44
C LEU A 66 15.89 1.42 1.88
N GLU A 67 15.87 0.14 2.27
CA GLU A 67 17.08 -0.59 2.67
C GLU A 67 18.09 -0.70 1.52
N MET A 68 17.62 -0.95 0.29
CA MET A 68 18.47 -0.97 -0.90
C MET A 68 19.11 0.39 -1.18
N ILE A 69 18.34 1.48 -1.10
CA ILE A 69 18.86 2.84 -1.30
C ILE A 69 19.90 3.16 -0.22
N GLN A 70 19.62 2.86 1.05
CA GLN A 70 20.55 3.09 2.14
C GLN A 70 21.85 2.30 1.98
N ALA A 71 21.76 1.05 1.51
CA ALA A 71 22.94 0.23 1.23
C ALA A 71 23.79 0.81 0.09
N GLN A 72 23.15 1.33 -0.97
CA GLN A 72 23.85 2.01 -2.07
C GLN A 72 24.52 3.30 -1.61
N VAL A 73 23.82 4.12 -0.81
CA VAL A 73 24.39 5.35 -0.21
C VAL A 73 25.59 5.02 0.67
N ARG A 74 25.50 3.99 1.50
CA ARG A 74 26.62 3.55 2.35
C ARG A 74 27.83 3.13 1.52
N ARG A 75 27.62 2.29 0.51
CA ARG A 75 28.70 1.84 -0.39
C ARG A 75 29.33 3.01 -1.16
N ALA A 76 28.52 3.96 -1.62
CA ALA A 76 29.00 5.16 -2.29
C ALA A 76 29.83 6.04 -1.35
N LEU A 77 29.39 6.22 -0.11
CA LEU A 77 30.12 6.98 0.92
C LEU A 77 31.45 6.31 1.30
N GLU A 78 31.47 4.98 1.40
CA GLU A 78 32.69 4.19 1.66
C GLU A 78 33.67 4.25 0.48
N GLN A 79 33.19 4.22 -0.77
CA GLN A 79 34.02 4.36 -1.98
C GLN A 79 34.51 5.80 -2.21
N GLN A 80 33.74 6.81 -1.79
CA GLN A 80 34.15 8.21 -1.82
C GLN A 80 35.07 8.62 -0.66
N GLY A 81 35.41 7.70 0.25
CA GLY A 81 36.44 7.97 1.28
C GLY A 81 36.02 8.99 2.34
N GLY A 82 34.72 9.06 2.69
CA GLY A 82 34.27 9.80 3.87
C GLY A 82 34.08 11.31 3.70
N GLU A 83 33.93 11.81 2.48
CA GLU A 83 33.55 13.21 2.25
C GLU A 83 32.14 13.29 1.67
N ILE A 84 31.17 13.64 2.52
CA ILE A 84 29.86 14.13 2.05
C ILE A 84 30.14 15.51 1.45
N VAL A 85 30.55 15.52 0.18
CA VAL A 85 30.63 16.76 -0.58
C VAL A 85 29.19 17.15 -0.88
N GLU A 86 28.60 17.98 0.00
CA GLU A 86 27.47 18.80 -0.43
C GLU A 86 27.92 19.52 -1.70
N PRO A 87 27.16 19.45 -2.81
CA PRO A 87 27.52 20.15 -4.03
C PRO A 87 27.45 21.65 -3.76
N GLN A 88 28.54 22.22 -3.25
CA GLN A 88 28.74 23.65 -3.24
C GLN A 88 28.97 24.06 -4.69
N ALA A 89 28.02 24.83 -5.22
CA ALA A 89 28.17 25.48 -6.50
C ALA A 89 29.30 26.51 -6.38
N THR A 90 30.51 26.12 -6.77
CA THR A 90 31.63 27.05 -6.90
C THR A 90 31.47 27.87 -8.18
N GLU A 91 31.67 29.17 -8.08
CA GLU A 91 31.62 30.07 -9.23
C GLU A 91 32.79 29.81 -10.20
N LEU A 92 32.52 29.89 -11.50
CA LEU A 92 33.53 29.77 -12.56
C LEU A 92 34.39 31.03 -12.59
N ILE A 93 35.59 30.97 -12.01
CA ILE A 93 36.58 32.05 -12.07
C ILE A 93 37.37 31.93 -13.38
N ARG A 94 37.24 32.93 -14.26
CA ARG A 94 38.01 33.05 -15.52
C ARG A 94 39.31 33.81 -15.27
N THR A 95 40.44 33.26 -15.69
CA THR A 95 41.74 33.95 -15.60
C THR A 95 42.00 34.87 -16.80
N ASP A 96 41.42 34.57 -17.97
CA ASP A 96 41.54 35.37 -19.20
C ASP A 96 40.23 35.36 -20.02
N GLU A 97 39.81 36.51 -20.57
CA GLU A 97 38.50 36.72 -21.21
C GLU A 97 38.35 36.08 -22.62
N ASN A 98 39.47 35.73 -23.27
CA ASN A 98 39.50 35.26 -24.66
C ASN A 98 39.64 33.73 -24.84
N GLU A 99 39.61 32.95 -23.78
CA GLU A 99 39.75 31.49 -23.87
C GLU A 99 38.39 30.81 -24.09
N LYS A 100 38.30 29.99 -25.14
CA LYS A 100 37.06 29.32 -25.55
C LYS A 100 36.75 28.16 -24.60
N ILE A 101 35.60 28.22 -23.92
CA ILE A 101 35.12 27.15 -23.04
C ILE A 101 34.63 25.98 -23.90
N THR A 102 35.33 24.84 -23.82
CA THR A 102 34.91 23.56 -24.42
C THR A 102 34.37 22.65 -23.32
N LEU A 103 33.11 22.25 -23.42
CA LEU A 103 32.46 21.32 -22.49
C LEU A 103 32.30 19.96 -23.18
N ASP A 104 33.17 19.01 -22.86
CA ASP A 104 33.06 17.63 -23.33
C ASP A 104 32.07 16.85 -22.44
N LEU A 105 30.77 17.09 -22.67
CA LEU A 105 29.71 16.33 -22.02
C LEU A 105 29.38 15.10 -22.86
N ASN A 106 29.87 13.93 -22.45
CA ASN A 106 29.51 12.66 -23.07
C ASN A 106 28.14 12.19 -22.54
N LEU A 107 27.07 12.52 -23.26
CA LEU A 107 25.67 12.29 -22.86
C LEU A 107 25.09 10.92 -23.28
N ASP A 108 25.91 9.97 -23.75
CA ASP A 108 25.42 8.74 -24.39
C ASP A 108 25.04 7.58 -23.46
N LYS A 109 25.00 7.77 -22.14
CA LYS A 109 24.40 6.78 -21.23
C LYS A 109 22.98 7.17 -20.86
N LYS A 110 22.05 6.82 -21.75
CA LYS A 110 20.62 6.73 -21.42
C LYS A 110 20.48 5.83 -20.18
N PRO A 111 19.91 6.29 -19.06
CA PRO A 111 19.62 5.42 -17.94
C PRO A 111 18.50 4.46 -18.39
N THR A 112 18.86 3.19 -18.59
CA THR A 112 17.88 2.12 -18.69
C THR A 112 17.18 2.06 -17.34
N ALA A 113 15.97 2.60 -17.28
CA ALA A 113 15.03 2.32 -16.22
C ALA A 113 14.76 0.81 -16.23
N ALA A 114 15.14 0.14 -15.14
CA ALA A 114 14.74 -1.21 -14.80
C ALA A 114 13.78 -1.11 -13.61
#